data_AF-A0A402BD66-F1
#
_entry.id   AF-A0A402BD66-F1
#
_cell.length_a   1.000
_cell.length_b   1.000
_cell.length_c   1.000
_cell.angle_alpha   90.00
_cell.angle_beta   90.00
_cell.angle_gamma   90.00
#
_symmetry.space_group_name_H-M   'P 1'
#
loop_
_entity.id
_entity.type
_entity.pdbx_description
1 polymer ?
#
loop_
_entity_poly.entity_id
_entity_poly.type
_entity_poly.pdbx_seq_one_letter_code
_entity_poly.pdbx_strand_id
1 'polypeptide(L)'
;MFTANLQYSLSLLEVALVRFVEGLPIECFVGWRWPLSPLFTLLDALTVQTKALIRNEDLMREFREQLLRQEREAAALEERNRIARDLHDSIKQQLFGISMSAAAVKTHWHRSTQDAEEALEDIQRSAKEAQVEMVALLQQLRASPLENTNLANALQTQAQALGYRTGAQVQVTIEELPPTDRLPATAQETVFRIVQEAFANISRHARASTIILSLYQKDDALVLDIEDDGQGFDPARVQKGMGLSNLRERAVSLHGTLQIESAPSRGTSIHLSLPLLDTLSMREKRAREELEIKRASEQASWYLQLGQNVALITVVLLSLGGSFAGSSLVLLLAFLSIGILCYACLNTHFTITRIAFYRGEDEQEVLSLRQREQGMWLWLLGLLLAGCWSTGIFLLSRPLPFLWEIELALTLVLLFLYGLMRRRRSMYLNRFFEKLPGQRLRWEMEERRRRIVRMGRGWLAFLAVDVVVYLRTMNFSLPPPTARDWVSYGLTVLLLLYGALILLDWQQLRCWQNLLTARLVQEEGNNG
;
A
#
# COMPACT_ATOMS: atom_id res chain seq x y z
N MET A 1 -50.01 -22.62 28.28
CA MET A 1 -49.25 -23.36 27.25
C MET A 1 -48.18 -22.51 26.57
N PHE A 2 -48.48 -21.26 26.16
CA PHE A 2 -47.54 -20.42 25.40
C PHE A 2 -46.23 -20.08 26.15
N THR A 3 -46.32 -19.79 27.45
CA THR A 3 -45.18 -19.41 28.29
C THR A 3 -44.23 -20.58 28.57
N ALA A 4 -44.77 -21.78 28.83
CA ALA A 4 -43.97 -22.98 29.07
C ALA A 4 -43.18 -23.42 27.82
N ASN A 5 -43.78 -23.27 26.62
CA ASN A 5 -43.12 -23.63 25.36
C ASN A 5 -41.97 -22.66 25.02
N LEU A 6 -42.12 -21.38 25.36
CA LEU A 6 -41.05 -20.39 25.21
C LEU A 6 -39.88 -20.66 26.17
N GLN A 7 -40.17 -20.92 27.45
CA GLN A 7 -39.14 -21.20 28.45
C GLN A 7 -38.32 -22.45 28.10
N TYR A 8 -38.99 -23.51 27.64
CA TYR A 8 -38.34 -24.73 27.16
C TYR A 8 -37.50 -24.51 25.89
N SER A 9 -38.00 -23.68 24.95
CA SER A 9 -37.25 -23.34 23.74
C SER A 9 -36.00 -22.50 24.03
N LEU A 10 -36.07 -21.62 25.04
CA LEU A 10 -34.93 -20.85 25.52
C LEU A 10 -33.87 -21.73 26.19
N SER A 11 -34.25 -22.66 27.07
CA SER A 11 -33.30 -23.58 27.70
C SER A 11 -32.59 -24.48 26.68
N LEU A 12 -33.29 -24.88 25.61
CA LEU A 12 -32.67 -25.65 24.53
C LEU A 12 -31.72 -24.81 23.66
N LEU A 13 -32.04 -23.53 23.45
CA LEU A 13 -31.14 -22.62 22.76
C LEU A 13 -29.85 -22.40 23.57
N GLU A 14 -29.97 -22.27 24.89
CA GLU A 14 -28.84 -22.16 25.81
C GLU A 14 -27.92 -23.39 25.73
N VAL A 15 -28.48 -24.60 25.82
CA VAL A 15 -27.71 -25.84 25.67
C VAL A 15 -27.06 -25.95 24.28
N ALA A 16 -27.77 -25.55 23.23
CA ALA A 16 -27.22 -25.55 21.87
C ALA A 16 -26.06 -24.56 21.71
N LEU A 17 -26.15 -23.37 22.32
CA LEU A 17 -25.09 -22.38 22.33
C LEU A 17 -23.86 -22.84 23.11
N VAL A 18 -24.05 -23.48 24.28
CA VAL A 18 -22.93 -24.05 25.05
C VAL A 18 -22.21 -25.12 24.22
N ARG A 19 -22.97 -26.03 23.60
CA ARG A 19 -22.39 -27.07 22.72
C ARG A 19 -21.68 -26.48 21.49
N PHE A 20 -22.21 -25.41 20.91
CA PHE A 20 -21.55 -24.69 19.82
C PHE A 20 -20.17 -24.16 20.25
N VAL A 21 -20.10 -23.51 21.41
CA VAL A 21 -18.85 -22.96 21.97
C VAL A 21 -17.85 -24.08 22.29
N GLU A 22 -18.33 -25.24 22.75
CA GLU A 22 -17.50 -26.42 23.01
C GLU A 22 -17.13 -27.23 21.74
N GLY A 23 -17.60 -26.81 20.56
CA GLY A 23 -17.34 -27.50 19.29
C GLY A 23 -18.05 -28.86 19.15
N LEU A 24 -19.04 -29.15 19.98
CA LEU A 24 -19.80 -30.41 19.96
C LEU A 24 -20.90 -30.37 18.89
N PRO A 25 -21.29 -31.54 18.32
CA PRO A 25 -22.38 -31.61 17.37
C PRO A 25 -23.70 -31.14 18.01
N ILE A 26 -24.36 -30.19 17.35
CA ILE A 26 -25.67 -29.69 17.75
C ILE A 26 -26.73 -30.49 16.99
N GLU A 27 -27.45 -31.36 17.69
CA GLU A 27 -28.65 -31.99 17.15
C GLU A 27 -29.80 -30.98 17.23
N CYS A 28 -29.81 -30.01 16.30
CA CYS A 28 -30.95 -29.10 16.16
C CYS A 28 -32.13 -29.88 15.57
N PHE A 29 -33.06 -30.35 16.41
CA PHE A 29 -34.36 -30.82 15.92
C PHE A 29 -35.11 -29.64 15.29
N VAL A 30 -35.09 -29.56 13.96
CA VAL A 30 -35.83 -28.59 13.14
C VAL A 30 -37.33 -28.95 13.17
N GLY A 31 -37.96 -28.71 14.32
CA GLY A 31 -39.42 -28.74 14.49
C GLY A 31 -39.99 -27.33 14.56
N TRP A 32 -41.32 -27.21 14.49
CA TRP A 32 -42.03 -25.92 14.58
C TRP A 32 -41.83 -25.28 15.97
N ARG A 33 -40.84 -24.39 16.09
CA ARG A 33 -40.49 -23.70 17.35
C ARG A 33 -40.70 -22.19 17.26
N TRP A 34 -41.94 -21.79 17.00
CA TRP A 34 -42.31 -20.37 17.00
C TRP A 34 -42.26 -19.81 18.42
N PRO A 35 -41.65 -18.62 18.66
CA PRO A 35 -41.10 -17.66 17.70
C PRO A 35 -39.58 -17.76 17.44
N LEU A 36 -38.84 -18.68 18.09
CA LEU A 36 -37.36 -18.72 18.06
C LEU A 36 -36.75 -19.53 16.90
N SER A 37 -37.57 -20.09 16.01
CA SER A 37 -37.12 -20.85 14.83
C SER A 37 -35.96 -20.20 14.04
N PRO A 38 -35.97 -18.87 13.77
CA PRO A 38 -34.88 -18.23 13.04
C PRO A 38 -33.51 -18.33 13.72
N LEU A 39 -33.47 -18.38 15.06
CA LEU A 39 -32.23 -18.47 15.82
C LEU A 39 -31.59 -19.87 15.71
N PHE A 40 -32.40 -20.93 15.74
CA PHE A 40 -31.91 -22.30 15.56
C PHE A 40 -31.39 -22.54 14.15
N THR A 41 -32.07 -22.00 13.12
CA THR A 41 -31.58 -22.08 11.73
C THR A 41 -30.27 -21.32 11.54
N LEU A 42 -30.12 -20.18 12.21
CA LEU A 42 -28.89 -19.39 12.16
C LEU A 42 -27.74 -20.11 12.88
N LEU A 43 -27.99 -20.71 14.03
CA LEU A 43 -27.00 -21.49 14.77
C LEU A 43 -26.52 -22.71 13.98
N ASP A 44 -27.43 -23.44 13.32
CA ASP A 44 -27.07 -24.57 12.46
C ASP A 44 -26.20 -24.12 11.28
N ALA A 45 -26.58 -23.04 10.60
CA ALA A 45 -25.78 -22.45 9.52
C ALA A 45 -24.39 -22.02 10.00
N LEU A 46 -24.28 -21.43 11.20
CA LEU A 46 -22.99 -21.09 11.81
C LEU A 46 -22.13 -22.33 12.10
N THR A 47 -22.71 -23.44 12.56
CA THR A 47 -21.95 -24.68 12.82
C THR A 47 -21.37 -25.30 11.55
N VAL A 48 -22.12 -25.25 10.45
CA VAL A 48 -21.64 -25.72 9.15
C VAL A 48 -20.51 -24.82 8.66
N GLN A 49 -20.66 -23.51 8.84
CA GLN A 49 -19.64 -22.54 8.45
C GLN A 49 -18.34 -22.69 9.28
N THR A 50 -18.42 -22.86 10.60
CA THR A 50 -17.22 -23.03 11.44
C THR A 50 -16.50 -24.34 11.14
N LYS A 51 -17.22 -25.45 10.93
CA LYS A 51 -16.62 -26.72 10.51
C LYS A 51 -15.91 -26.60 9.15
N ALA A 52 -16.51 -25.87 8.21
CA ALA A 52 -15.90 -25.62 6.91
C ALA A 52 -14.62 -24.77 7.05
N LEU A 53 -14.63 -23.76 7.93
CA LEU A 53 -13.45 -22.93 8.22
C LEU A 53 -12.30 -23.76 8.80
N ILE A 54 -12.55 -24.54 9.86
CA ILE A 54 -11.54 -25.40 10.50
C ILE A 54 -10.95 -26.38 9.48
N ARG A 55 -11.80 -27.05 8.69
CA ARG A 55 -11.33 -27.98 7.66
C ARG A 55 -10.48 -27.30 6.59
N ASN A 56 -10.81 -26.06 6.23
CA ASN A 56 -10.02 -25.29 5.27
C ASN A 56 -8.68 -24.87 5.88
N GLU A 57 -8.64 -24.49 7.16
CA GLU A 57 -7.38 -24.24 7.89
C GLU A 57 -6.48 -25.48 7.93
N ASP A 58 -7.04 -26.65 8.24
CA ASP A 58 -6.30 -27.93 8.26
C ASP A 58 -5.73 -28.27 6.86
N LEU A 59 -6.54 -28.17 5.81
CA LEU A 59 -6.09 -28.42 4.43
C LEU A 59 -5.01 -27.42 4.00
N MET A 60 -5.16 -26.14 4.36
CA MET A 60 -4.16 -25.12 4.08
C MET A 60 -2.85 -25.38 4.83
N ARG A 61 -2.92 -25.90 6.07
CA ARG A 61 -1.75 -26.29 6.85
C ARG A 61 -1.02 -27.46 6.20
N GLU A 62 -1.73 -28.52 5.81
CA GLU A 62 -1.14 -29.67 5.11
C GLU A 62 -0.49 -29.25 3.78
N PHE A 63 -1.19 -28.44 2.99
CA PHE A 63 -0.67 -27.94 1.71
C PHE A 63 0.57 -27.06 1.90
N ARG A 64 0.57 -26.21 2.94
CA ARG A 64 1.73 -25.40 3.31
C ARG A 64 2.91 -26.27 3.72
N GLU A 65 2.70 -27.31 4.51
CA GLU A 65 3.78 -28.25 4.89
C GLU A 65 4.35 -28.98 3.67
N GLN A 66 3.50 -29.39 2.73
CA GLN A 66 3.95 -30.02 1.48
C GLN A 66 4.77 -29.06 0.60
N LEU A 67 4.29 -27.83 0.40
CA LEU A 67 5.02 -26.79 -0.34
C LEU A 67 6.39 -26.51 0.28
N LEU A 68 6.45 -26.36 1.60
CA LEU A 68 7.71 -26.13 2.31
C LEU A 68 8.70 -27.29 2.13
N ARG A 69 8.22 -28.54 2.08
CA ARG A 69 9.07 -29.70 1.78
C ARG A 69 9.58 -29.65 0.35
N GLN A 70 8.72 -29.37 -0.61
CA GLN A 70 9.10 -29.26 -2.02
C GLN A 70 10.08 -28.12 -2.27
N GLU A 71 9.89 -26.95 -1.66
CA GLU A 71 10.84 -25.83 -1.74
C GLU A 71 12.20 -26.21 -1.17
N ARG A 72 12.25 -26.90 -0.02
CA ARG A 72 13.51 -27.40 0.58
C ARG A 72 14.21 -28.39 -0.34
N GLU A 73 13.47 -29.34 -0.91
CA GLU A 73 14.03 -30.34 -1.83
C GLU A 73 14.56 -29.68 -3.12
N ALA A 74 13.82 -28.73 -3.68
CA ALA A 74 14.22 -27.99 -4.87
C ALA A 74 15.47 -27.14 -4.61
N ALA A 75 15.50 -26.39 -3.51
CA ALA A 75 16.64 -25.59 -3.09
C ALA A 75 17.88 -26.47 -2.85
N ALA A 76 17.71 -27.64 -2.22
CA ALA A 76 18.80 -28.60 -2.02
C ALA A 76 19.34 -29.17 -3.35
N LEU A 77 18.46 -29.45 -4.31
CA LEU A 77 18.85 -29.94 -5.64
C LEU A 77 19.60 -28.88 -6.44
N GLU A 78 19.10 -27.64 -6.45
CA GLU A 78 19.74 -26.51 -7.13
C GLU A 78 21.13 -26.25 -6.55
N GLU A 79 21.26 -26.28 -5.23
CA GLU A 79 22.55 -26.13 -4.55
C GLU A 79 23.51 -27.26 -4.89
N ARG A 80 23.04 -28.52 -4.89
CA ARG A 80 23.87 -29.68 -5.28
C ARG A 80 24.40 -29.55 -6.71
N ASN A 81 23.56 -29.07 -7.64
CA ASN A 81 23.95 -28.83 -9.03
C ASN A 81 24.89 -27.64 -9.19
N ARG A 82 24.74 -26.60 -8.37
CA ARG A 82 25.66 -25.46 -8.31
C ARG A 82 27.04 -25.91 -7.83
N ILE A 83 27.11 -26.61 -6.70
CA ILE A 83 28.37 -27.12 -6.14
C ILE A 83 29.03 -28.11 -7.09
N ALA A 84 28.26 -28.97 -7.78
CA ALA A 84 28.83 -29.88 -8.78
C ALA A 84 29.55 -29.14 -9.92
N ARG A 85 29.01 -27.99 -10.35
CA ARG A 85 29.66 -27.11 -11.35
C ARG A 85 30.91 -26.45 -10.79
N ASP A 86 30.82 -25.84 -9.61
CA ASP A 86 31.97 -25.20 -8.95
C ASP A 86 33.12 -26.19 -8.73
N LEU A 87 32.79 -27.40 -8.27
CA LEU A 87 33.73 -28.51 -8.09
C LEU A 87 34.39 -28.90 -9.40
N HIS A 88 33.60 -29.08 -10.46
CA HIS A 88 34.10 -29.46 -11.76
C HIS A 88 35.01 -28.40 -12.38
N ASP A 89 34.70 -27.12 -12.20
CA ASP A 89 35.49 -26.02 -12.77
C ASP A 89 36.79 -25.81 -11.98
N SER A 90 36.74 -25.86 -10.64
CA SER A 90 37.93 -25.76 -9.78
C SER A 90 38.89 -26.93 -9.97
N ILE A 91 38.39 -28.18 -9.94
CA ILE A 91 39.23 -29.38 -10.13
C ILE A 91 39.88 -29.37 -11.51
N LYS A 92 39.16 -28.96 -12.56
CA LYS A 92 39.74 -28.84 -13.91
C LYS A 92 40.90 -27.86 -13.94
N GLN A 93 40.77 -26.72 -13.28
CA GLN A 93 41.79 -25.69 -13.25
C GLN A 93 43.06 -26.17 -12.51
N GLN A 94 42.87 -26.91 -11.42
CA GLN A 94 43.96 -27.49 -10.64
C GLN A 94 44.65 -28.66 -11.34
N LEU A 95 43.88 -29.56 -11.96
CA LEU A 95 44.44 -30.66 -12.77
C LEU A 95 45.21 -30.12 -13.98
N PHE A 96 44.76 -29.02 -14.57
CA PHE A 96 45.50 -28.33 -15.63
C PHE A 96 46.82 -27.76 -15.13
N GLY A 97 46.82 -27.10 -13.96
CA GLY A 97 48.04 -26.59 -13.31
C GLY A 97 49.05 -27.71 -13.02
N ILE A 98 48.60 -28.80 -12.39
CA ILE A 98 49.43 -30.00 -12.15
C ILE A 98 49.99 -30.57 -13.46
N SER A 99 49.17 -30.63 -14.52
CA SER A 99 49.62 -31.14 -15.83
C SER A 99 50.68 -30.25 -16.48
N MET A 100 50.57 -28.92 -16.33
CA MET A 100 51.56 -27.96 -16.82
C MET A 100 52.86 -28.02 -16.04
N SER A 101 52.81 -28.04 -14.71
CA SER A 101 54.02 -28.19 -13.88
C SER A 101 54.69 -29.55 -14.12
N ALA A 102 53.94 -30.63 -14.33
CA ALA A 102 54.49 -31.93 -14.72
C ALA A 102 55.17 -31.90 -16.10
N ALA A 103 54.63 -31.16 -17.06
CA ALA A 103 55.26 -30.94 -18.35
C ALA A 103 56.56 -30.11 -18.23
N ALA A 104 56.59 -29.13 -17.31
CA ALA A 104 57.78 -28.35 -17.00
C ALA A 104 58.87 -29.25 -16.39
N VAL A 105 58.54 -30.08 -15.39
CA VAL A 105 59.48 -31.07 -14.83
C VAL A 105 60.11 -31.91 -15.95
N LYS A 106 59.31 -32.48 -16.85
CA LYS A 106 59.82 -33.28 -17.98
C LYS A 106 60.76 -32.51 -18.90
N THR A 107 60.54 -31.22 -19.08
CA THR A 107 61.33 -30.35 -19.98
C THR A 107 62.65 -29.92 -19.34
N HIS A 108 62.64 -29.65 -18.03
CA HIS A 108 63.80 -29.13 -17.29
C HIS A 108 64.66 -30.24 -16.67
N TRP A 109 64.17 -31.48 -16.54
CA TRP A 109 64.84 -32.61 -15.88
C TRP A 109 66.29 -32.85 -16.30
N HIS A 110 66.62 -32.61 -17.57
CA HIS A 110 67.98 -32.80 -18.12
C HIS A 110 68.73 -31.48 -18.37
N ARG A 111 68.11 -30.32 -18.08
CA ARG A 111 68.65 -28.99 -18.40
C ARG A 111 69.00 -28.16 -17.17
N SER A 112 68.16 -28.19 -16.14
CA SER A 112 68.35 -27.48 -14.87
C SER A 112 67.67 -28.26 -13.77
N THR A 113 68.45 -28.82 -12.85
CA THR A 113 67.92 -29.57 -11.70
C THR A 113 67.12 -28.67 -10.77
N GLN A 114 67.50 -27.39 -10.65
CA GLN A 114 66.82 -26.41 -9.81
C GLN A 114 65.42 -26.07 -10.35
N ASP A 115 65.28 -25.80 -11.66
CA ASP A 115 63.97 -25.52 -12.28
C ASP A 115 63.04 -26.75 -12.19
N ALA A 116 63.62 -27.96 -12.28
CA ALA A 116 62.87 -29.20 -12.14
C ALA A 116 62.39 -29.44 -10.70
N GLU A 117 63.20 -29.07 -9.69
CA GLU A 117 62.79 -29.09 -8.28
C GLU A 117 61.67 -28.07 -7.99
N GLU A 118 61.79 -26.83 -8.46
CA GLU A 118 60.75 -25.80 -8.32
C GLU A 118 59.42 -26.24 -8.94
N ALA A 119 59.46 -26.83 -10.15
CA ALA A 119 58.26 -27.36 -10.79
C ALA A 119 57.66 -28.57 -10.05
N LEU A 120 58.48 -29.36 -9.34
CA LEU A 120 58.02 -30.46 -8.49
C LEU A 120 57.33 -29.94 -7.21
N GLU A 121 57.87 -28.89 -6.60
CA GLU A 121 57.26 -28.20 -5.48
C GLU A 121 55.91 -27.57 -5.86
N ASP A 122 55.81 -27.00 -7.06
CA ASP A 122 54.55 -26.48 -7.62
C ASP A 122 53.48 -27.57 -7.77
N ILE A 123 53.86 -28.77 -8.21
CA ILE A 123 52.95 -29.92 -8.28
C ILE A 123 52.47 -30.31 -6.88
N GLN A 124 53.38 -30.44 -5.91
CA GLN A 124 53.01 -30.81 -4.54
C GLN A 124 52.09 -29.78 -3.89
N ARG A 125 52.38 -28.49 -4.07
CA ARG A 125 51.56 -27.38 -3.58
C ARG A 125 50.17 -27.40 -4.22
N SER A 126 50.11 -27.44 -5.56
CA SER A 126 48.84 -27.46 -6.29
C SER A 126 47.97 -28.68 -5.95
N ALA A 127 48.59 -29.85 -5.79
CA ALA A 127 47.88 -31.07 -5.38
C ALA A 127 47.33 -30.97 -3.95
N LYS A 128 48.08 -30.36 -3.03
CA LYS A 128 47.64 -30.16 -1.65
C LYS A 128 46.51 -29.14 -1.55
N GLU A 129 46.61 -28.05 -2.30
CA GLU A 129 45.53 -27.05 -2.42
C GLU A 129 44.25 -27.67 -2.98
N ALA A 130 44.37 -28.47 -4.04
CA ALA A 130 43.25 -29.19 -4.64
C ALA A 130 42.57 -30.16 -3.67
N GLN A 131 43.35 -30.88 -2.87
CA GLN A 131 42.82 -31.80 -1.88
C GLN A 131 42.05 -31.07 -0.78
N VAL A 132 42.57 -29.94 -0.29
CA VAL A 132 41.91 -29.12 0.73
C VAL A 132 40.61 -28.52 0.19
N GLU A 133 40.63 -28.01 -1.04
CA GLU A 133 39.45 -27.42 -1.67
C GLU A 133 38.36 -28.45 -1.95
N MET A 134 38.72 -29.63 -2.45
CA MET A 134 37.76 -30.71 -2.68
C MET A 134 37.11 -31.21 -1.38
N VAL A 135 37.88 -31.32 -0.29
CA VAL A 135 37.33 -31.69 1.03
C VAL A 135 36.38 -30.60 1.56
N ALA A 136 36.67 -29.32 1.32
CA ALA A 136 35.80 -28.22 1.72
C ALA A 136 34.48 -28.21 0.92
N LEU A 137 34.54 -28.41 -0.40
CA LEU A 137 33.35 -28.50 -1.26
C LEU A 137 32.48 -29.71 -0.90
N LEU A 138 33.09 -30.86 -0.58
CA LEU A 138 32.36 -32.04 -0.09
C LEU A 138 31.70 -31.80 1.28
N GLN A 139 32.23 -30.92 2.12
CA GLN A 139 31.59 -30.52 3.38
C GLN A 139 30.36 -29.62 3.15
N GLN A 140 30.36 -28.76 2.12
CA GLN A 140 29.20 -27.97 1.72
C GLN A 140 28.04 -28.83 1.16
N LEU A 141 28.37 -30.00 0.59
CA LEU A 141 27.40 -30.96 0.05
C LEU A 141 26.67 -31.80 1.11
N ARG A 142 27.10 -31.75 2.39
CA ARG A 142 26.42 -32.51 3.45
C ARG A 142 25.05 -31.88 3.76
N ALA A 143 24.04 -32.73 3.93
CA ALA A 143 22.73 -32.31 4.41
C ALA A 143 22.86 -31.52 5.72
N SER A 144 22.07 -30.46 5.87
CA SER A 144 22.09 -29.66 7.10
C SER A 144 21.71 -30.56 8.28
N PRO A 145 22.46 -30.57 9.39
CA PRO A 145 22.17 -31.42 10.56
C PRO A 145 20.88 -30.99 11.29
N LEU A 146 20.21 -29.93 10.83
CA LEU A 146 19.01 -29.35 11.43
C LEU A 146 17.77 -30.26 11.39
N GLU A 147 17.81 -31.38 10.65
CA GLU A 147 16.72 -32.37 10.67
C GLU A 147 16.61 -33.08 12.03
N ASN A 148 17.74 -33.28 12.72
CA ASN A 148 17.84 -34.07 13.95
C ASN A 148 18.35 -33.26 15.15
N THR A 149 18.62 -31.96 14.98
CA THR A 149 19.25 -31.13 16.00
C THR A 149 18.81 -29.67 15.87
N ASN A 150 18.64 -28.97 16.99
CA ASN A 150 18.32 -27.54 16.95
C ASN A 150 19.51 -26.71 16.40
N LEU A 151 19.22 -25.51 15.89
CA LEU A 151 20.22 -24.62 15.30
C LEU A 151 21.35 -24.27 16.27
N ALA A 152 21.01 -23.97 17.52
CA ALA A 152 22.00 -23.58 18.52
C ALA A 152 23.09 -24.66 18.71
N ASN A 153 22.68 -25.92 18.88
CA ASN A 153 23.61 -27.04 19.05
C ASN A 153 24.41 -27.32 17.77
N ALA A 154 23.78 -27.18 16.59
CA ALA A 154 24.47 -27.34 15.32
C ALA A 154 25.59 -26.30 15.12
N LEU A 155 25.33 -25.03 15.49
CA LEU A 155 26.32 -23.95 15.44
C LEU A 155 27.44 -24.16 16.47
N GLN A 156 27.11 -24.58 17.69
CA GLN A 156 28.11 -24.93 18.71
C GLN A 156 29.05 -26.05 18.24
N THR A 157 28.50 -27.09 17.59
CA THR A 157 29.29 -28.20 17.05
C THR A 157 30.24 -27.73 15.95
N GLN A 158 29.78 -26.86 15.05
CA GLN A 158 30.64 -26.25 14.01
C GLN A 158 31.75 -25.39 14.61
N ALA A 159 31.43 -24.58 15.62
CA ALA A 159 32.41 -23.74 16.30
C ALA A 159 33.50 -24.56 17.00
N GLN A 160 33.13 -25.65 17.67
CA GLN A 160 34.09 -26.57 18.28
C GLN A 160 35.00 -27.20 17.21
N ALA A 161 34.42 -27.67 16.10
CA ALA A 161 35.20 -28.26 15.00
C ALA A 161 36.19 -27.25 14.38
N LEU A 162 35.80 -25.97 14.27
CA LEU A 162 36.68 -24.91 13.80
C LEU A 162 37.85 -24.66 14.76
N GLY A 163 37.57 -24.58 16.06
CA GLY A 163 38.59 -24.42 17.10
C GLY A 163 39.63 -25.55 17.08
N TYR A 164 39.19 -26.80 16.96
CA TYR A 164 40.10 -27.95 16.84
C TYR A 164 40.98 -27.92 15.58
N ARG A 165 40.45 -27.43 14.45
CA ARG A 165 41.17 -27.39 13.16
C ARG A 165 42.20 -26.27 13.09
N THR A 166 41.87 -25.11 13.67
CA THR A 166 42.67 -23.88 13.53
C THR A 166 43.53 -23.59 14.75
N GLY A 167 43.19 -24.14 15.92
CA GLY A 167 43.78 -23.76 17.21
C GLY A 167 43.29 -22.41 17.74
N ALA A 168 42.36 -21.75 17.05
CA ALA A 168 41.81 -20.46 17.44
C ALA A 168 40.82 -20.58 18.62
N GLN A 169 40.72 -19.52 19.41
CA GLN A 169 39.68 -19.40 20.43
C GLN A 169 38.37 -18.98 19.77
N VAL A 170 37.38 -19.88 19.76
CA VAL A 170 36.04 -19.60 19.20
C VAL A 170 35.06 -19.32 20.34
N GLN A 171 34.55 -18.09 20.39
CA GLN A 171 33.54 -17.64 21.35
C GLN A 171 32.16 -17.69 20.68
N VAL A 172 31.20 -18.34 21.33
CA VAL A 172 29.83 -18.51 20.80
C VAL A 172 28.84 -17.98 21.82
N THR A 173 28.05 -16.99 21.42
CA THR A 173 26.95 -16.43 22.21
C THR A 173 25.64 -16.62 21.45
N ILE A 174 24.75 -17.47 21.95
CA ILE A 174 23.44 -17.69 21.35
C ILE A 174 22.40 -17.32 22.39
N GLU A 175 21.66 -16.25 22.12
CA GLU A 175 20.56 -15.81 22.97
C GLU A 175 19.29 -16.64 22.70
N GLU A 176 18.20 -16.31 23.40
CA GLU A 176 16.91 -16.94 23.16
C GLU A 176 16.43 -16.65 21.73
N LEU A 177 16.28 -17.70 20.94
CA LEU A 177 15.91 -17.59 19.54
C LEU A 177 14.39 -17.48 19.39
N PRO A 178 13.91 -16.72 18.39
CA PRO A 178 12.49 -16.66 18.09
C PRO A 178 11.98 -18.06 17.72
N PRO A 179 10.74 -18.41 18.10
CA PRO A 179 10.18 -19.71 17.76
C PRO A 179 10.09 -19.89 16.23
N THR A 180 10.25 -21.13 15.78
CA THR A 180 10.44 -21.48 14.36
C THR A 180 9.30 -21.02 13.46
N ASP A 181 8.08 -20.91 14.01
CA ASP A 181 6.88 -20.43 13.34
C ASP A 181 6.88 -18.92 13.05
N ARG A 182 7.76 -18.15 13.71
CA ARG A 182 7.99 -16.71 13.45
C ARG A 182 9.12 -16.45 12.46
N LEU A 183 9.84 -17.48 12.03
CA LEU A 183 10.94 -17.35 11.07
C LEU A 183 10.48 -17.72 9.65
N PRO A 184 11.01 -17.04 8.60
CA PRO A 184 10.81 -17.46 7.23
C PRO A 184 11.19 -18.92 7.01
N ALA A 185 10.52 -19.56 6.05
CA ALA A 185 10.89 -20.89 5.58
C ALA A 185 12.40 -20.94 5.28
N THR A 186 13.09 -21.99 5.74
CA THR A 186 14.55 -22.19 5.54
C THR A 186 15.48 -21.18 6.21
N ALA A 187 14.98 -20.27 7.07
CA ALA A 187 15.83 -19.30 7.77
C ALA A 187 16.93 -19.95 8.62
N GLN A 188 16.59 -20.97 9.41
CA GLN A 188 17.57 -21.69 10.22
C GLN A 188 18.63 -22.38 9.36
N GLU A 189 18.22 -22.99 8.25
CA GLU A 189 19.14 -23.62 7.29
C GLU A 189 20.06 -22.58 6.64
N THR A 190 19.51 -21.43 6.28
CA THR A 190 20.27 -20.31 5.70
C THR A 190 21.30 -19.78 6.67
N VAL A 191 20.92 -19.53 7.94
CA VAL A 191 21.86 -19.14 9.01
C VAL A 191 22.97 -20.18 9.15
N PHE A 192 22.62 -21.46 9.23
CA PHE A 192 23.62 -22.53 9.34
C PHE A 192 24.59 -22.57 8.16
N ARG A 193 24.08 -22.44 6.92
CA ARG A 193 24.92 -22.43 5.71
C ARG A 193 25.82 -21.20 5.64
N ILE A 194 25.33 -20.04 6.07
CA ILE A 194 26.15 -18.81 6.15
C ILE A 194 27.29 -19.00 7.16
N VAL A 195 27.01 -19.53 8.35
CA VAL A 195 28.05 -19.82 9.35
C VAL A 195 29.05 -20.85 8.82
N GLN A 196 28.57 -21.92 8.19
CA GLN A 196 29.42 -22.97 7.64
C GLN A 196 30.41 -22.41 6.61
N GLU A 197 29.93 -21.57 5.69
CA GLU A 197 30.77 -20.95 4.67
C GLU A 197 31.74 -19.92 5.26
N ALA A 198 31.28 -19.11 6.21
CA ALA A 198 32.13 -18.16 6.93
C ALA A 198 33.27 -18.91 7.65
N PHE A 199 32.97 -19.98 8.36
CA PHE A 199 33.96 -20.79 9.08
C PHE A 199 34.93 -21.50 8.13
N ALA A 200 34.47 -21.96 6.97
CA ALA A 200 35.33 -22.51 5.93
C ALA A 200 36.31 -21.45 5.40
N ASN A 201 35.85 -20.22 5.18
CA ASN A 201 36.68 -19.10 4.74
C ASN A 201 37.70 -18.70 5.82
N ILE A 202 37.30 -18.65 7.09
CA ILE A 202 38.20 -18.38 8.22
C ILE A 202 39.30 -19.44 8.29
N SER A 203 38.92 -20.73 8.23
CA SER A 203 39.86 -21.85 8.27
C SER A 203 40.87 -21.83 7.11
N ARG A 204 40.47 -21.35 5.92
CA ARG A 204 41.34 -21.33 4.74
C ARG A 204 42.23 -20.10 4.67
N HIS A 205 41.72 -18.94 5.10
CA HIS A 205 42.33 -17.66 4.76
C HIS A 205 42.66 -16.78 5.95
N ALA A 206 41.92 -16.82 7.06
CA ALA A 206 42.01 -15.78 8.08
C ALA A 206 43.29 -15.88 8.93
N ARG A 207 43.75 -17.09 9.27
CA ARG A 207 44.79 -17.29 10.31
C ARG A 207 44.48 -16.54 11.61
N ALA A 208 43.19 -16.49 11.96
CA ALA A 208 42.68 -15.79 13.14
C ALA A 208 43.08 -16.50 14.43
N SER A 209 43.32 -15.73 15.49
CA SER A 209 43.49 -16.20 16.87
C SER A 209 42.17 -16.25 17.63
N THR A 210 41.26 -15.32 17.31
CA THR A 210 39.98 -15.14 17.99
C THR A 210 38.87 -15.07 16.96
N ILE A 211 37.81 -15.84 17.20
CA ILE A 211 36.62 -15.85 16.37
C ILE A 211 35.41 -15.70 17.28
N ILE A 212 34.53 -14.76 16.97
CA ILE A 212 33.31 -14.48 17.74
C ILE A 212 32.11 -14.79 16.84
N LEU A 213 31.18 -15.60 17.35
CA LEU A 213 29.88 -15.82 16.73
C LEU A 213 28.79 -15.43 17.73
N SER A 214 27.89 -14.54 17.32
CA SER A 214 26.68 -14.23 18.07
C SER A 214 25.42 -14.39 17.25
N LEU A 215 24.40 -15.00 17.85
CA LEU A 215 23.08 -15.16 17.26
C LEU A 215 22.02 -14.73 18.28
N TYR A 216 21.24 -13.70 17.94
CA TYR A 216 20.27 -13.10 18.85
C TYR A 216 19.08 -12.52 18.09
N GLN A 217 17.97 -12.29 18.80
CA GLN A 217 16.86 -11.51 18.28
C GLN A 217 17.08 -10.04 18.62
N LYS A 218 16.95 -9.16 17.63
CA LYS A 218 16.91 -7.71 17.82
C LYS A 218 15.67 -7.16 17.17
N ASP A 219 14.82 -6.54 17.99
CA ASP A 219 13.50 -6.06 17.57
C ASP A 219 12.72 -7.18 16.86
N ASP A 220 12.42 -6.99 15.58
CA ASP A 220 11.71 -7.94 14.73
C ASP A 220 12.62 -8.63 13.70
N ALA A 221 13.90 -8.82 14.03
CA ALA A 221 14.85 -9.53 13.19
C ALA A 221 15.68 -10.55 13.98
N LEU A 222 16.01 -11.66 13.32
CA LEU A 222 17.06 -12.57 13.75
C LEU A 222 18.39 -12.06 13.21
N VAL A 223 19.35 -11.81 14.10
CA VAL A 223 20.65 -11.24 13.78
C VAL A 223 21.75 -12.26 14.05
N LEU A 224 22.64 -12.44 13.07
CA LEU A 224 23.84 -13.24 13.16
C LEU A 224 25.05 -12.34 12.90
N ASP A 225 25.98 -12.35 13.83
CA ASP A 225 27.28 -11.68 13.74
C ASP A 225 28.40 -12.72 13.79
N ILE A 226 29.35 -12.63 12.86
CA ILE A 226 30.57 -13.43 12.85
C ILE A 226 31.76 -12.49 12.67
N GLU A 227 32.71 -12.53 13.59
CA GLU A 227 33.91 -11.71 13.55
C GLU A 227 35.16 -12.57 13.72
N ASP A 228 36.19 -12.30 12.92
CA ASP A 228 37.53 -12.89 13.08
C ASP A 228 38.59 -11.79 13.14
N ASP A 229 39.64 -12.00 13.93
CA ASP A 229 40.80 -11.09 14.07
C ASP A 229 41.95 -11.41 13.08
N GLY A 230 41.64 -12.11 11.99
CA GLY A 230 42.62 -12.60 11.06
C GLY A 230 43.22 -11.56 10.11
N GLN A 231 43.87 -12.04 9.06
CA GLN A 231 44.57 -11.21 8.08
C GLN A 231 43.65 -10.32 7.22
N GLY A 232 42.33 -10.53 7.25
CA GLY A 232 41.35 -9.80 6.44
C GLY A 232 41.64 -9.82 4.93
N PHE A 233 40.87 -9.05 4.16
CA PHE A 233 41.06 -8.87 2.73
C PHE A 233 40.54 -7.51 2.25
N ASP A 234 40.89 -7.12 1.03
CA ASP A 234 40.31 -5.95 0.36
C ASP A 234 39.05 -6.37 -0.42
N PRO A 235 37.84 -5.96 0.01
CA PRO A 235 36.60 -6.33 -0.65
C PRO A 235 36.53 -5.91 -2.12
N ALA A 236 37.23 -4.84 -2.51
CA ALA A 236 37.24 -4.34 -3.89
C ALA A 236 38.07 -5.21 -4.85
N ARG A 237 38.98 -6.03 -4.32
CA ARG A 237 39.85 -6.93 -5.12
C ARG A 237 39.30 -8.34 -5.27
N VAL A 238 38.21 -8.68 -4.59
CA VAL A 238 37.60 -10.01 -4.64
C VAL A 238 36.76 -10.15 -5.92
N GLN A 239 37.15 -11.07 -6.81
CA GLN A 239 36.39 -11.41 -8.03
C GLN A 239 35.01 -12.05 -7.70
N LYS A 240 34.03 -11.84 -8.60
CA LYS A 240 32.73 -12.54 -8.57
C LYS A 240 32.98 -14.06 -8.67
N GLY A 241 32.73 -14.80 -7.59
CA GLY A 241 32.89 -16.27 -7.54
C GLY A 241 33.36 -16.84 -6.20
N MET A 242 33.96 -16.04 -5.30
CA MET A 242 34.57 -16.52 -4.04
C MET A 242 33.59 -16.79 -2.87
N GLY A 243 32.38 -17.27 -3.13
CA GLY A 243 31.40 -17.62 -2.06
C GLY A 243 30.69 -16.42 -1.40
N LEU A 244 31.27 -15.22 -1.37
CA LEU A 244 30.66 -14.01 -0.79
C LEU A 244 29.37 -13.56 -1.51
N SER A 245 29.29 -13.74 -2.83
CA SER A 245 28.06 -13.47 -3.61
C SER A 245 26.94 -14.39 -3.17
N ASN A 246 27.25 -15.67 -2.94
CA ASN A 246 26.27 -16.67 -2.53
C ASN A 246 25.72 -16.35 -1.13
N LEU A 247 26.57 -15.86 -0.21
CA LEU A 247 26.10 -15.41 1.10
C LEU A 247 25.06 -14.29 0.97
N ARG A 248 25.33 -13.29 0.10
CA ARG A 248 24.41 -12.17 -0.15
C ARG A 248 23.11 -12.66 -0.79
N GLU A 249 23.18 -13.53 -1.80
CA GLU A 249 22.01 -14.08 -2.47
C GLU A 249 21.12 -14.87 -1.50
N ARG A 250 21.70 -15.66 -0.59
CA ARG A 250 20.97 -16.39 0.46
C ARG A 250 20.28 -15.47 1.46
N ALA A 251 20.93 -14.37 1.85
CA ALA A 251 20.28 -13.39 2.72
C ALA A 251 19.11 -12.70 2.01
N VAL A 252 19.31 -12.32 0.75
CA VAL A 252 18.29 -11.65 -0.08
C VAL A 252 17.09 -12.55 -0.36
N SER A 253 17.29 -13.85 -0.58
CA SER A 253 16.18 -14.80 -0.82
C SER A 253 15.21 -14.89 0.36
N LEU A 254 15.64 -14.49 1.57
CA LEU A 254 14.81 -14.40 2.77
C LEU A 254 14.42 -12.97 3.14
N HIS A 255 14.51 -12.02 2.19
CA HIS A 255 14.27 -10.60 2.42
C HIS A 255 15.17 -9.98 3.51
N GLY A 256 16.30 -10.63 3.80
CA GLY A 256 17.30 -10.20 4.74
C GLY A 256 18.36 -9.32 4.12
N THR A 257 19.26 -8.84 4.98
CA THR A 257 20.43 -8.05 4.58
C THR A 257 21.69 -8.71 5.10
N LEU A 258 22.75 -8.66 4.30
CA LEU A 258 24.07 -9.15 4.67
C LEU A 258 25.10 -8.06 4.41
N GLN A 259 25.79 -7.64 5.46
CA GLN A 259 26.92 -6.73 5.40
C GLN A 259 28.19 -7.52 5.69
N ILE A 260 29.23 -7.28 4.91
CA ILE A 260 30.54 -7.90 5.07
C ILE A 260 31.55 -6.78 5.07
N GLU A 261 32.25 -6.63 6.17
CA GLU A 261 33.31 -5.65 6.37
C GLU A 261 34.64 -6.40 6.53
N SER A 262 35.63 -6.03 5.73
CA SER A 262 36.99 -6.57 5.87
C SER A 262 37.99 -5.52 5.45
N ALA A 263 39.16 -5.56 6.08
CA ALA A 263 40.32 -4.81 5.64
C ALA A 263 41.58 -5.63 5.90
N PRO A 264 42.62 -5.48 5.04
CA PRO A 264 43.90 -6.15 5.28
C PRO A 264 44.42 -5.87 6.70
N SER A 265 44.80 -6.95 7.39
CA SER A 265 45.28 -6.99 8.77
C SER A 265 44.32 -6.50 9.84
N ARG A 266 43.00 -6.38 9.54
CA ARG A 266 41.96 -6.01 10.52
C ARG A 266 40.84 -7.04 10.65
N GLY A 267 41.03 -8.25 10.12
CA GLY A 267 40.04 -9.31 10.19
C GLY A 267 38.85 -9.14 9.25
N THR A 268 37.78 -9.87 9.55
CA THR A 268 36.52 -9.84 8.79
C THR A 268 35.34 -9.84 9.77
N SER A 269 34.31 -9.04 9.47
CA SER A 269 33.02 -9.05 10.15
C SER A 269 31.91 -9.33 9.14
N ILE A 270 30.98 -10.21 9.52
CA ILE A 270 29.79 -10.57 8.75
C ILE A 270 28.58 -10.33 9.63
N HIS A 271 27.72 -9.41 9.20
CA HIS A 271 26.47 -9.05 9.86
C HIS A 271 25.29 -9.45 8.97
N LEU A 272 24.50 -10.43 9.43
CA LEU A 272 23.27 -10.89 8.78
C LEU A 272 22.06 -10.46 9.62
N SER A 273 21.07 -9.87 8.98
CA SER A 273 19.77 -9.55 9.59
C SER A 273 18.64 -10.16 8.76
N LEU A 274 17.88 -11.08 9.35
CA LEU A 274 16.71 -11.73 8.74
C LEU A 274 15.41 -11.25 9.41
N PRO A 275 14.43 -10.71 8.65
CA PRO A 275 13.17 -10.25 9.22
C PRO A 275 12.31 -11.42 9.72
N LEU A 276 11.59 -11.22 10.82
CA LEU A 276 10.57 -12.17 11.31
C LEU A 276 9.30 -12.12 10.43
N LEU A 277 8.55 -13.22 10.37
CA LEU A 277 7.31 -13.34 9.59
C LEU A 277 6.27 -12.27 9.95
N ASP A 278 6.20 -11.87 11.23
CA ASP A 278 5.29 -10.80 11.66
C ASP A 278 5.58 -9.49 10.91
N THR A 279 6.85 -9.11 10.76
CA THR A 279 7.21 -7.92 9.98
C THR A 279 6.95 -8.06 8.50
N LEU A 280 7.16 -9.24 7.93
CA LEU A 280 6.85 -9.49 6.52
C LEU A 280 5.34 -9.36 6.29
N SER A 281 4.52 -9.94 7.16
CA SER A 281 3.05 -9.83 7.09
C SER A 281 2.56 -8.39 7.25
N MET A 282 3.17 -7.61 8.14
CA MET A 282 2.83 -6.20 8.36
C MET A 282 3.24 -5.33 7.17
N ARG A 283 4.41 -5.59 6.56
CA ARG A 283 4.84 -4.92 5.32
C ARG A 283 3.90 -5.24 4.17
N GLU A 284 3.52 -6.50 4.00
CA GLU A 284 2.56 -6.90 2.97
C GLU A 284 1.18 -6.28 3.18
N LYS A 285 0.70 -6.25 4.42
CA LYS A 285 -0.58 -5.63 4.77
C LYS A 285 -0.57 -4.14 4.45
N ARG A 286 0.48 -3.41 4.88
CA ARG A 286 0.65 -1.98 4.56
C ARG A 286 0.72 -1.74 3.05
N ALA A 287 1.46 -2.57 2.31
CA ALA A 287 1.57 -2.44 0.87
C ALA A 287 0.21 -2.68 0.16
N ARG A 288 -0.58 -3.64 0.65
CA ARG A 288 -1.95 -3.88 0.14
C ARG A 288 -2.88 -2.70 0.46
N GLU A 289 -2.84 -2.19 1.69
CA GLU A 289 -3.63 -1.02 2.11
C GLU A 289 -3.26 0.21 1.25
N GLU A 290 -1.98 0.47 1.02
CA GLU A 290 -1.54 1.57 0.15
C GLU A 290 -2.02 1.42 -1.29
N LEU A 291 -1.99 0.19 -1.85
CA LEU A 291 -2.49 -0.08 -3.18
C LEU A 291 -4.01 0.12 -3.28
N GLU A 292 -4.76 -0.30 -2.27
CA GLU A 292 -6.20 -0.09 -2.19
C GLU A 292 -6.55 1.40 -2.08
N ILE A 293 -5.82 2.16 -1.26
CA ILE A 293 -5.97 3.61 -1.16
C ILE A 293 -5.69 4.28 -2.50
N LYS A 294 -4.61 3.87 -3.19
CA LYS A 294 -4.26 4.41 -4.51
C LYS A 294 -5.38 4.15 -5.54
N ARG A 295 -5.89 2.93 -5.61
CA ARG A 295 -7.02 2.57 -6.50
C ARG A 295 -8.28 3.36 -6.16
N ALA A 296 -8.58 3.54 -4.87
CA ALA A 296 -9.72 4.34 -4.44
C ALA A 296 -9.54 5.82 -4.82
N SER A 297 -8.34 6.38 -4.70
CA SER A 297 -8.05 7.76 -5.11
C SER A 297 -8.24 7.95 -6.63
N GLU A 298 -7.74 7.00 -7.43
CA GLU A 298 -7.95 6.97 -8.88
C GLU A 298 -9.45 6.89 -9.22
N GLN A 299 -10.21 6.01 -8.56
CA GLN A 299 -11.68 5.91 -8.71
C GLN A 299 -12.39 7.22 -8.37
N ALA A 300 -12.04 7.86 -7.24
CA ALA A 300 -12.63 9.14 -6.85
C ALA A 300 -12.34 10.23 -7.89
N SER A 301 -11.12 10.25 -8.45
CA SER A 301 -10.74 11.19 -9.51
C SER A 301 -11.57 10.99 -10.78
N TRP A 302 -11.82 9.72 -11.16
CA TRP A 302 -12.64 9.37 -12.32
C TRP A 302 -14.09 9.83 -12.14
N TYR A 303 -14.71 9.56 -10.98
CA TYR A 303 -16.08 10.02 -10.70
C TYR A 303 -16.18 11.55 -10.68
N LEU A 304 -15.18 12.24 -10.13
CA LEU A 304 -15.12 13.71 -10.16
C LEU A 304 -15.08 14.24 -11.61
N GLN A 305 -14.29 13.63 -12.48
CA GLN A 305 -14.19 14.03 -13.88
C GLN A 305 -15.47 13.70 -14.65
N LEU A 306 -16.06 12.53 -14.42
CA LEU A 306 -17.37 12.16 -14.97
C LEU A 306 -18.42 13.19 -14.59
N GLY A 307 -18.54 13.52 -13.30
CA GLY A 307 -19.50 14.51 -12.83
C GLY A 307 -19.31 15.89 -13.46
N GLN A 308 -18.07 16.36 -13.62
CA GLN A 308 -17.79 17.64 -14.29
C GLN A 308 -18.20 17.63 -15.77
N ASN A 309 -17.84 16.58 -16.51
CA ASN A 309 -18.16 16.45 -17.93
C ASN A 309 -19.68 16.34 -18.15
N VAL A 310 -20.34 15.52 -17.33
CA VAL A 310 -21.80 15.31 -17.40
C VAL A 310 -22.52 16.60 -17.04
N ALA A 311 -22.10 17.33 -16.01
CA ALA A 311 -22.69 18.62 -15.66
C ALA A 311 -22.63 19.63 -16.82
N LEU A 312 -21.51 19.70 -17.54
CA LEU A 312 -21.37 20.56 -18.73
C LEU A 312 -22.35 20.14 -19.83
N ILE A 313 -22.46 18.84 -20.10
CA ILE A 313 -23.41 18.29 -21.08
C ILE A 313 -24.85 18.62 -20.66
N THR A 314 -25.19 18.48 -19.38
CA THR A 314 -26.51 18.82 -18.85
C THR A 314 -26.85 20.28 -19.11
N VAL A 315 -25.91 21.22 -18.87
CA VAL A 315 -26.12 22.65 -19.15
C VAL A 315 -26.43 22.87 -20.64
N VAL A 316 -25.68 22.23 -21.53
CA VAL A 316 -25.88 22.35 -22.99
C VAL A 316 -27.24 21.78 -23.40
N LEU A 317 -27.62 20.60 -22.90
CA LEU A 317 -28.89 19.96 -23.20
C LEU A 317 -30.08 20.79 -22.71
N LEU A 318 -30.00 21.34 -21.49
CA LEU A 318 -31.04 22.21 -20.96
C LEU A 318 -31.17 23.51 -21.76
N SER A 319 -30.05 24.07 -22.24
CA SER A 319 -30.05 25.29 -23.07
C SER A 319 -30.69 25.06 -24.45
N LEU A 320 -30.42 23.90 -25.07
CA LEU A 320 -31.00 23.50 -26.35
C LEU A 320 -32.50 23.19 -26.23
N GLY A 321 -32.90 22.50 -25.14
CA GLY A 321 -34.30 22.13 -24.88
C GLY A 321 -35.22 23.34 -24.61
N GLY A 322 -34.69 24.46 -24.13
CA GLY A 322 -35.45 25.70 -23.94
C GLY A 322 -35.65 26.54 -25.19
N SER A 323 -34.80 26.38 -26.21
CA SER A 323 -34.82 27.22 -27.43
C SER A 323 -35.62 26.62 -28.58
N PHE A 324 -35.65 25.28 -28.68
CA PHE A 324 -36.45 24.57 -29.68
C PHE A 324 -37.71 24.05 -28.99
N ALA A 325 -38.88 24.24 -29.60
CA ALA A 325 -40.15 23.72 -29.10
C ALA A 325 -40.08 22.19 -28.87
N GLY A 326 -39.69 21.80 -27.65
CA GLY A 326 -39.89 20.50 -27.00
C GLY A 326 -39.65 19.25 -27.85
N SER A 327 -38.41 18.95 -28.25
CA SER A 327 -38.10 17.55 -28.53
C SER A 327 -38.02 16.80 -27.19
N SER A 328 -39.03 15.96 -26.92
CA SER A 328 -39.13 15.12 -25.72
C SER A 328 -37.83 14.34 -25.42
N LEU A 329 -37.07 14.03 -26.47
CA LEU A 329 -35.77 13.39 -26.42
C LEU A 329 -34.67 14.23 -25.73
N VAL A 330 -34.59 15.54 -25.96
CA VAL A 330 -33.54 16.40 -25.36
C VAL A 330 -33.77 16.56 -23.85
N LEU A 331 -35.03 16.69 -23.42
CA LEU A 331 -35.39 16.73 -22.01
C LEU A 331 -35.08 15.39 -21.32
N LEU A 332 -35.41 14.26 -21.98
CA LEU A 332 -35.09 12.93 -21.45
C LEU A 332 -33.58 12.71 -21.27
N LEU A 333 -32.77 13.14 -22.25
CA LEU A 333 -31.31 13.10 -22.14
C LEU A 333 -30.78 14.01 -21.01
N ALA A 334 -31.39 15.19 -20.82
CA ALA A 334 -31.04 16.07 -19.71
C ALA A 334 -31.33 15.41 -18.36
N PHE A 335 -32.50 14.80 -18.16
CA PHE A 335 -32.82 14.08 -16.91
C PHE A 335 -31.89 12.88 -16.68
N LEU A 336 -31.56 12.12 -17.72
CA LEU A 336 -30.62 11.00 -17.61
C LEU A 336 -29.21 11.48 -17.22
N SER A 337 -28.77 12.62 -17.77
CA SER A 337 -27.49 13.24 -17.39
C SER A 337 -27.48 13.70 -15.92
N ILE A 338 -28.59 14.22 -15.39
CA ILE A 338 -28.72 14.55 -13.96
C ILE A 338 -28.61 13.28 -13.11
N GLY A 339 -29.22 12.17 -13.54
CA GLY A 339 -29.07 10.87 -12.87
C GLY A 339 -27.62 10.39 -12.80
N ILE A 340 -26.87 10.49 -13.91
CA ILE A 340 -25.45 10.15 -13.95
C ILE A 340 -24.63 11.08 -13.04
N LEU A 341 -24.96 12.37 -13.01
CA LEU A 341 -24.31 13.34 -12.10
C LEU A 341 -24.56 12.99 -10.63
N CYS A 342 -25.79 12.63 -10.25
CA CYS A 342 -26.12 12.15 -8.90
C CYS A 342 -25.33 10.88 -8.55
N TYR A 343 -25.24 9.93 -9.48
CA TYR A 343 -24.44 8.71 -9.31
C TYR A 343 -22.96 9.04 -9.09
N ALA A 344 -22.39 9.95 -9.87
CA ALA A 344 -21.01 10.41 -9.70
C ALA A 344 -20.79 11.07 -8.33
N CYS A 345 -21.72 11.92 -7.89
CA CYS A 345 -21.70 12.55 -6.56
C CYS A 345 -21.68 11.53 -5.43
N LEU A 346 -22.60 10.56 -5.46
CA LEU A 346 -22.72 9.55 -4.42
C LEU A 346 -21.48 8.67 -4.32
N ASN A 347 -20.99 8.15 -5.45
CA ASN A 347 -19.82 7.28 -5.47
C ASN A 347 -18.53 8.02 -5.10
N THR A 348 -18.40 9.29 -5.51
CA THR A 348 -17.29 10.14 -5.07
C THR A 348 -17.31 10.28 -3.54
N HIS A 349 -18.47 10.54 -2.95
CA HIS A 349 -18.62 10.67 -1.50
C HIS A 349 -18.23 9.40 -0.74
N PHE A 350 -18.73 8.25 -1.17
CA PHE A 350 -18.39 6.95 -0.55
C PHE A 350 -16.90 6.65 -0.69
N THR A 351 -16.32 6.85 -1.87
CA THR A 351 -14.91 6.55 -2.13
C THR A 351 -14.00 7.44 -1.28
N ILE A 352 -14.27 8.75 -1.19
CA ILE A 352 -13.49 9.66 -0.36
C ILE A 352 -13.63 9.33 1.12
N THR A 353 -14.83 8.96 1.57
CA THR A 353 -15.05 8.58 2.98
C THR A 353 -14.28 7.31 3.33
N ARG A 354 -14.22 6.34 2.41
CA ARG A 354 -13.37 5.15 2.56
C ARG A 354 -11.89 5.52 2.66
N ILE A 355 -11.37 6.39 1.80
CA ILE A 355 -9.98 6.86 1.88
C ILE A 355 -9.71 7.58 3.20
N ALA A 356 -10.63 8.46 3.62
CA ALA A 356 -10.51 9.22 4.86
C ALA A 356 -10.48 8.32 6.11
N PHE A 357 -11.14 7.16 6.08
CA PHE A 357 -11.08 6.18 7.15
C PHE A 357 -9.66 5.59 7.33
N TYR A 358 -8.93 5.34 6.24
CA TYR A 358 -7.58 4.76 6.30
C TYR A 358 -6.48 5.80 6.57
N ARG A 359 -6.59 6.99 5.97
CA ARG A 359 -5.55 8.02 6.00
C ARG A 359 -5.79 9.14 7.03
N GLY A 360 -7.01 9.23 7.54
CA GLY A 360 -7.46 10.31 8.41
C GLY A 360 -8.08 11.47 7.62
N GLU A 361 -9.05 12.14 8.24
CA GLU A 361 -9.84 13.19 7.57
C GLU A 361 -9.03 14.45 7.23
N ASP A 362 -7.97 14.73 7.98
CA ASP A 362 -7.19 15.94 7.82
C ASP A 362 -6.02 15.77 6.85
N GLU A 363 -5.83 14.61 6.21
CA GLU A 363 -4.74 14.46 5.25
C GLU A 363 -4.95 15.34 4.01
N GLN A 364 -3.86 15.92 3.48
CA GLN A 364 -3.92 16.88 2.37
C GLN A 364 -4.62 16.32 1.13
N GLU A 365 -4.39 15.05 0.80
CA GLU A 365 -5.03 14.39 -0.34
C GLU A 365 -6.55 14.31 -0.15
N VAL A 366 -7.01 13.87 1.03
CA VAL A 366 -8.43 13.75 1.40
C VAL A 366 -9.12 15.11 1.37
N LEU A 367 -8.50 16.13 1.96
CA LEU A 367 -9.02 17.50 1.94
C LEU A 367 -9.16 18.04 0.51
N SER A 368 -8.20 17.75 -0.38
CA SER A 368 -8.25 18.16 -1.79
C SER A 368 -9.41 17.50 -2.53
N LEU A 369 -9.67 16.21 -2.27
CA LEU A 369 -10.78 15.46 -2.86
C LEU A 369 -12.12 15.94 -2.31
N ARG A 370 -12.25 16.12 -0.99
CA ARG A 370 -13.45 16.68 -0.34
C ARG A 370 -13.83 18.04 -0.91
N GLN A 371 -12.85 18.93 -1.11
CA GLN A 371 -13.09 20.23 -1.73
C GLN A 371 -13.68 20.11 -3.15
N ARG A 372 -13.18 19.16 -3.95
CA ARG A 372 -13.67 18.93 -5.32
C ARG A 372 -15.07 18.30 -5.31
N GLU A 373 -15.31 17.36 -4.41
CA GLU A 373 -16.62 16.74 -4.16
C GLU A 373 -17.68 17.80 -3.85
N GLN A 374 -17.41 18.71 -2.91
CA GLN A 374 -18.33 19.80 -2.58
C GLN A 374 -18.57 20.73 -3.77
N GLY A 375 -17.57 20.93 -4.64
CA GLY A 375 -17.73 21.67 -5.89
C GLY A 375 -18.74 21.01 -6.83
N MET A 376 -18.71 19.68 -6.93
CA MET A 376 -19.63 18.90 -7.77
C MET A 376 -21.07 18.93 -7.21
N TRP A 377 -21.24 18.84 -5.89
CA TRP A 377 -22.55 19.04 -5.25
C TRP A 377 -23.15 20.43 -5.52
N LEU A 378 -22.32 21.48 -5.48
CA LEU A 378 -22.77 22.84 -5.83
C LEU A 378 -23.20 22.93 -7.30
N TRP A 379 -22.55 22.20 -8.22
CA TRP A 379 -22.97 22.11 -9.61
C TRP A 379 -24.34 21.43 -9.76
N LEU A 380 -24.54 20.28 -9.12
CA LEU A 380 -25.82 19.57 -9.14
C LEU A 380 -26.95 20.47 -8.60
N LEU A 381 -26.71 21.13 -7.48
CA LEU A 381 -27.72 22.00 -6.86
C LEU A 381 -28.01 23.25 -7.72
N GLY A 382 -26.99 23.81 -8.37
CA GLY A 382 -27.16 24.89 -9.34
C GLY A 382 -28.00 24.47 -10.55
N LEU A 383 -27.79 23.25 -11.05
CA LEU A 383 -28.62 22.67 -12.13
C LEU A 383 -30.07 22.44 -11.68
N LEU A 384 -30.30 21.96 -10.47
CA LEU A 384 -31.64 21.80 -9.91
C LEU A 384 -32.37 23.15 -9.74
N LEU A 385 -31.66 24.18 -9.27
CA LEU A 385 -32.17 25.55 -9.19
C LEU A 385 -32.57 26.07 -10.58
N ALA A 386 -31.69 25.89 -11.58
CA ALA A 386 -31.98 26.29 -12.95
C ALA A 386 -33.17 25.50 -13.55
N GLY A 387 -33.30 24.22 -13.21
CA GLY A 387 -34.41 23.37 -13.64
C GLY A 387 -35.75 23.77 -13.02
N CYS A 388 -35.79 24.04 -11.70
CA CYS A 388 -37.01 24.54 -11.05
C CYS A 388 -37.50 25.84 -11.70
N TRP A 389 -36.55 26.72 -12.00
CA TRP A 389 -36.83 28.00 -12.64
C TRP A 389 -37.34 27.85 -14.08
N SER A 390 -36.74 26.97 -14.89
CA SER A 390 -37.21 26.75 -16.27
C SER A 390 -38.60 26.10 -16.31
N THR A 391 -38.91 25.22 -15.36
CA THR A 391 -40.26 24.66 -15.21
C THR A 391 -41.29 25.71 -14.80
N GLY A 392 -40.90 26.67 -13.94
CA GLY A 392 -41.75 27.80 -13.58
C GLY A 392 -42.15 28.64 -14.78
N ILE A 393 -41.18 29.03 -15.61
CA ILE A 393 -41.42 29.79 -16.85
C ILE A 393 -42.42 29.08 -17.77
N PHE A 394 -42.26 27.76 -17.93
CA PHE A 394 -43.13 26.97 -18.80
C PHE A 394 -44.54 26.82 -18.23
N LEU A 395 -44.67 26.63 -16.91
CA LEU A 395 -45.95 26.41 -16.22
C LEU A 395 -46.78 27.69 -16.09
N LEU A 396 -46.19 28.89 -16.16
CA LEU A 396 -46.93 30.17 -16.24
C LEU A 396 -47.85 30.29 -17.46
N SER A 397 -47.62 29.49 -18.50
CA SER A 397 -48.51 29.41 -19.66
C SER A 397 -49.81 28.65 -19.37
N ARG A 398 -49.95 28.02 -18.18
CA ARG A 398 -51.12 27.24 -17.77
C ARG A 398 -51.71 27.77 -16.45
N PRO A 399 -53.02 28.07 -16.38
CA PRO A 399 -53.63 28.61 -15.17
C PRO A 399 -53.91 27.48 -14.18
N LEU A 400 -52.92 27.14 -13.35
CA LEU A 400 -53.10 26.24 -12.21
C LEU A 400 -52.91 27.03 -10.91
N PRO A 401 -53.93 27.11 -10.03
CA PRO A 401 -53.77 27.76 -8.74
C PRO A 401 -52.73 26.98 -7.89
N PHE A 402 -51.93 27.70 -7.10
CA PHE A 402 -50.90 27.20 -6.17
C PHE A 402 -49.53 26.73 -6.73
N LEU A 403 -49.30 26.67 -8.05
CA LEU A 403 -47.99 26.22 -8.57
C LEU A 403 -46.82 27.15 -8.21
N TRP A 404 -47.05 28.47 -8.18
CA TRP A 404 -46.01 29.45 -7.88
C TRP A 404 -45.53 29.39 -6.41
N GLU A 405 -46.40 29.00 -5.48
CA GLU A 405 -46.06 28.81 -4.07
C GLU A 405 -45.11 27.61 -3.89
N ILE A 406 -45.36 26.52 -4.60
CA ILE A 406 -44.52 25.32 -4.59
C ILE A 406 -43.15 25.62 -5.20
N GLU A 407 -43.10 26.35 -6.31
CA GLU A 407 -41.86 26.76 -6.97
C GLU A 407 -41.02 27.68 -6.06
N LEU A 408 -41.66 28.65 -5.42
CA LEU A 408 -41.00 29.55 -4.47
C LEU A 408 -40.43 28.77 -3.28
N ALA A 409 -41.22 27.87 -2.69
CA ALA A 409 -40.79 27.03 -1.57
C ALA A 409 -39.59 26.14 -1.95
N LEU A 410 -39.64 25.48 -3.11
CA LEU A 410 -38.57 24.63 -3.61
C LEU A 410 -37.28 25.42 -3.87
N THR A 411 -37.40 26.61 -4.46
CA THR A 411 -36.27 27.52 -4.71
C THR A 411 -35.62 27.97 -3.41
N LEU A 412 -36.41 28.34 -2.40
CA LEU A 412 -35.89 28.72 -1.08
C LEU A 412 -35.14 27.57 -0.40
N VAL A 413 -35.68 26.35 -0.46
CA VAL A 413 -35.02 25.15 0.09
C VAL A 413 -33.68 24.88 -0.62
N LEU A 414 -33.67 24.93 -1.95
CA LEU A 414 -32.46 24.71 -2.73
C LEU A 414 -31.40 25.80 -2.47
N LEU A 415 -31.80 27.07 -2.34
CA LEU A 415 -30.89 28.16 -1.97
C LEU A 415 -30.30 27.97 -0.57
N PHE A 416 -31.11 27.53 0.40
CA PHE A 416 -30.63 27.20 1.74
C PHE A 416 -29.58 26.07 1.71
N LEU A 417 -29.86 24.98 0.99
CA LEU A 417 -28.91 23.88 0.80
C LEU A 417 -27.64 24.36 0.09
N TYR A 418 -27.74 25.32 -0.83
CA TYR A 418 -26.61 25.87 -1.56
C TYR A 418 -25.68 26.62 -0.61
N GLY A 419 -26.26 27.45 0.26
CA GLY A 419 -25.53 28.14 1.32
C GLY A 419 -24.82 27.18 2.27
N LEU A 420 -25.49 26.11 2.71
CA LEU A 420 -24.91 25.09 3.60
C LEU A 420 -23.72 24.37 2.96
N MET A 421 -23.89 23.87 1.73
CA MET A 421 -22.83 23.17 1.00
C MET A 421 -21.65 24.09 0.70
N ARG A 422 -21.91 25.36 0.42
CA ARG A 422 -20.86 26.35 0.22
C ARG A 422 -20.07 26.64 1.49
N ARG A 423 -20.75 26.78 2.64
CA ARG A 423 -20.08 26.92 3.94
C ARG A 423 -19.21 25.69 4.23
N ARG A 424 -19.72 24.49 3.97
CA ARG A 424 -18.98 23.24 4.14
C ARG A 424 -17.75 23.17 3.24
N ARG A 425 -17.89 23.54 1.96
CA ARG A 425 -16.78 23.67 1.02
C ARG A 425 -15.71 24.64 1.52
N SER A 426 -16.12 25.79 2.06
CA SER A 426 -15.21 26.78 2.63
C SER A 426 -14.39 26.23 3.80
N MET A 427 -14.98 25.40 4.66
CA MET A 427 -14.27 24.78 5.79
C MET A 427 -13.16 23.83 5.31
N TYR A 428 -13.47 22.93 4.38
CA TYR A 428 -12.46 22.02 3.81
C TYR A 428 -11.35 22.77 3.08
N LEU A 429 -11.72 23.84 2.37
CA LEU A 429 -10.75 24.70 1.70
C LEU A 429 -9.77 25.34 2.68
N ASN A 430 -10.27 25.91 3.78
CA ASN A 430 -9.41 26.57 4.76
C ASN A 430 -8.40 25.57 5.35
N ARG A 431 -8.86 24.38 5.76
CA ARG A 431 -7.98 23.32 6.26
C ARG A 431 -6.97 22.85 5.21
N PHE A 432 -7.39 22.74 3.95
CA PHE A 432 -6.50 22.38 2.85
C PHE A 432 -5.39 23.43 2.65
N PHE A 433 -5.75 24.71 2.65
CA PHE A 433 -4.81 25.82 2.52
C PHE A 433 -3.86 25.95 3.70
N GLU A 434 -4.31 25.62 4.92
CA GLU A 434 -3.46 25.57 6.09
C GLU A 434 -2.32 24.55 5.95
N LYS A 435 -2.56 23.43 5.26
CA LYS A 435 -1.57 22.34 5.09
C LYS A 435 -0.66 22.49 3.86
N LEU A 436 -0.90 23.49 3.01
CA LEU A 436 -0.10 23.71 1.80
C LEU A 436 1.25 24.39 2.10
N PRO A 437 2.37 23.95 1.49
CA PRO A 437 3.64 24.65 1.57
C PRO A 437 3.59 26.00 0.84
N GLY A 438 4.35 26.99 1.33
CA GLY A 438 4.25 28.41 0.92
C GLY A 438 4.36 28.68 -0.58
N GLN A 439 5.20 27.95 -1.31
CA GLN A 439 5.30 28.09 -2.78
C GLN A 439 4.04 27.62 -3.52
N ARG A 440 3.47 26.48 -3.09
CA ARG A 440 2.27 25.90 -3.72
C ARG A 440 1.02 26.71 -3.40
N LEU A 441 0.96 27.24 -2.18
CA LEU A 441 -0.08 28.15 -1.71
C LEU A 441 -0.21 29.39 -2.62
N ARG A 442 0.90 30.06 -2.95
CA ARG A 442 0.90 31.23 -3.85
C ARG A 442 0.32 30.92 -5.23
N TRP A 443 0.80 29.86 -5.86
CA TRP A 443 0.33 29.43 -7.19
C TRP A 443 -1.18 29.15 -7.20
N GLU A 444 -1.66 28.45 -6.18
CA GLU A 444 -3.06 28.03 -6.11
C GLU A 444 -4.02 29.20 -5.82
N MET A 445 -3.57 30.20 -5.07
CA MET A 445 -4.31 31.45 -4.87
C MET A 445 -4.42 32.28 -6.16
N GLU A 446 -3.34 32.36 -6.94
CA GLU A 446 -3.33 33.12 -8.20
C GLU A 446 -4.24 32.48 -9.24
N GLU A 447 -4.24 31.15 -9.35
CA GLU A 447 -5.13 30.43 -10.24
C GLU A 447 -6.61 30.63 -9.87
N ARG A 448 -6.92 30.64 -8.57
CA ARG A 448 -8.28 30.95 -8.09
C ARG A 448 -8.69 32.38 -8.39
N ARG A 449 -7.79 33.36 -8.21
CA ARG A 449 -8.04 34.75 -8.58
C ARG A 449 -8.42 34.87 -10.06
N ARG A 450 -7.67 34.21 -10.95
CA ARG A 450 -7.98 34.15 -12.39
C ARG A 450 -9.35 33.55 -12.67
N ARG A 451 -9.73 32.49 -11.94
CA ARG A 451 -11.06 31.86 -12.09
C ARG A 451 -12.20 32.76 -11.66
N ILE A 452 -12.08 33.42 -10.49
CA ILE A 452 -13.10 34.35 -9.97
C ILE A 452 -13.30 35.51 -10.94
N VAL A 453 -12.21 36.09 -11.49
CA VAL A 453 -12.29 37.16 -12.49
C VAL A 453 -12.99 36.69 -13.77
N ARG A 454 -12.70 35.48 -14.26
CA ARG A 454 -13.40 34.90 -15.42
C ARG A 454 -14.89 34.71 -15.17
N MET A 455 -15.26 34.15 -14.01
CA MET A 455 -16.67 33.99 -13.63
C MET A 455 -17.38 35.35 -13.50
N GLY A 456 -16.73 36.35 -12.91
CA GLY A 456 -17.24 37.73 -12.82
C GLY A 456 -17.54 38.35 -14.19
N ARG A 457 -16.63 38.19 -15.16
CA ARG A 457 -16.85 38.66 -16.54
C ARG A 457 -18.01 37.94 -17.23
N GLY A 458 -18.11 36.62 -17.06
CA GLY A 458 -19.22 35.82 -17.60
C GLY A 458 -20.56 36.24 -17.01
N TRP A 459 -20.61 36.50 -15.71
CA TRP A 459 -21.82 36.98 -15.03
C TRP A 459 -22.26 38.36 -15.50
N LEU A 460 -21.33 39.32 -15.62
CA LEU A 460 -21.64 40.66 -16.14
C LEU A 460 -22.21 40.60 -17.55
N ALA A 461 -21.68 39.72 -18.41
CA ALA A 461 -22.22 39.51 -19.75
C ALA A 461 -23.64 38.93 -19.70
N PHE A 462 -23.89 37.95 -18.83
CA PHE A 462 -25.21 37.34 -18.67
C PHE A 462 -26.24 38.35 -18.12
N LEU A 463 -25.86 39.14 -17.11
CA LEU A 463 -26.67 40.23 -16.55
C LEU A 463 -26.99 41.30 -17.62
N ALA A 464 -26.04 41.65 -18.49
CA ALA A 464 -26.26 42.61 -19.56
C ALA A 464 -27.28 42.10 -20.59
N VAL A 465 -27.18 40.82 -21.00
CA VAL A 465 -28.15 40.18 -21.89
C VAL A 465 -29.53 40.16 -21.24
N ASP A 466 -29.59 39.81 -19.97
CA ASP A 466 -30.82 39.73 -19.21
C ASP A 466 -31.51 41.09 -19.09
N VAL A 467 -30.78 42.13 -18.69
CA VAL A 467 -31.28 43.51 -18.62
C VAL A 467 -31.78 43.99 -20.00
N VAL A 468 -31.11 43.62 -21.09
CA VAL A 468 -31.55 43.99 -22.45
C VAL A 468 -32.84 43.26 -22.85
N VAL A 469 -32.98 41.97 -22.53
CA VAL A 469 -34.21 41.21 -22.76
C VAL A 469 -35.35 41.74 -21.88
N TYR A 470 -35.05 42.07 -20.63
CA TYR A 470 -35.96 42.59 -19.61
C TYR A 470 -36.50 43.97 -19.97
N LEU A 471 -35.64 44.92 -20.35
CA LEU A 471 -36.02 46.28 -20.74
C LEU A 471 -36.83 46.30 -22.05
N ARG A 472 -36.68 45.28 -22.91
CA ARG A 472 -37.41 45.18 -24.18
C ARG A 472 -38.83 44.63 -24.03
N THR A 473 -39.16 43.98 -22.90
CA THR A 473 -40.38 43.17 -22.78
C THR A 473 -41.42 43.64 -21.76
N MET A 474 -41.11 44.57 -20.84
CA MET A 474 -42.03 44.94 -19.73
C MET A 474 -42.08 46.45 -19.42
N ASN A 475 -43.28 46.96 -19.07
CA ASN A 475 -43.49 48.27 -18.43
C ASN A 475 -43.51 48.08 -16.90
N PHE A 476 -42.64 48.77 -16.18
CA PHE A 476 -42.42 48.54 -14.75
C PHE A 476 -43.51 49.19 -13.88
N SER A 477 -44.19 48.42 -13.01
CA SER A 477 -45.05 48.94 -11.95
C SER A 477 -44.90 48.12 -10.67
N LEU A 478 -44.86 48.80 -9.51
CA LEU A 478 -44.80 48.22 -8.18
C LEU A 478 -46.09 48.56 -7.40
N PRO A 479 -46.85 47.58 -6.90
CA PRO A 479 -46.62 46.13 -6.99
C PRO A 479 -46.85 45.55 -8.41
N PRO A 480 -46.23 44.40 -8.75
CA PRO A 480 -46.47 43.70 -10.01
C PRO A 480 -47.97 43.43 -10.21
N PRO A 481 -48.56 43.89 -11.33
CA PRO A 481 -50.00 43.83 -11.52
C PRO A 481 -50.50 42.43 -11.87
N THR A 482 -49.63 41.53 -12.35
CA THR A 482 -50.00 40.15 -12.72
C THR A 482 -49.02 39.10 -12.22
N ALA A 483 -49.47 37.84 -12.11
CA ALA A 483 -48.64 36.70 -11.74
C ALA A 483 -47.44 36.47 -12.71
N ARG A 484 -47.56 36.93 -13.96
CA ARG A 484 -46.50 36.87 -14.98
C ARG A 484 -45.33 37.81 -14.65
N ASP A 485 -45.60 38.93 -13.99
CA ASP A 485 -44.59 39.94 -13.70
C ASP A 485 -43.67 39.50 -12.56
N TRP A 486 -44.17 38.69 -11.61
CA TRP A 486 -43.40 38.12 -10.50
C TRP A 486 -42.19 37.27 -10.93
N VAL A 487 -42.26 36.63 -12.09
CA VAL A 487 -41.18 35.78 -12.63
C VAL A 487 -40.00 36.62 -13.13
N SER A 488 -40.31 37.80 -13.67
CA SER A 488 -39.31 38.79 -14.06
C SER A 488 -38.53 39.29 -12.83
N TYR A 489 -39.20 39.46 -11.68
CA TYR A 489 -38.54 39.77 -10.40
C TYR A 489 -37.68 38.60 -9.90
N GLY A 490 -38.10 37.34 -10.11
CA GLY A 490 -37.33 36.15 -9.75
C GLY A 490 -35.98 36.04 -10.47
N LEU A 491 -35.93 36.43 -11.75
CA LEU A 491 -34.71 36.50 -12.57
C LEU A 491 -33.72 37.55 -12.03
N THR A 492 -34.21 38.75 -11.68
CA THR A 492 -33.38 39.79 -11.05
C THR A 492 -32.84 39.33 -9.68
N VAL A 493 -33.66 38.66 -8.88
CA VAL A 493 -33.23 38.10 -7.58
C VAL A 493 -32.17 37.01 -7.76
N LEU A 494 -32.32 36.11 -8.74
CA LEU A 494 -31.31 35.08 -9.04
C LEU A 494 -30.00 35.66 -9.55
N LEU A 495 -30.05 36.68 -10.40
CA LEU A 495 -28.87 37.40 -10.86
C LEU A 495 -28.13 38.09 -9.72
N LEU A 496 -28.88 38.77 -8.83
CA LEU A 496 -28.32 39.38 -7.61
C LEU A 496 -27.72 38.33 -6.67
N LEU A 497 -28.38 37.18 -6.51
CA LEU A 497 -27.86 36.05 -5.74
C LEU A 497 -26.57 35.50 -6.35
N TYR A 498 -26.52 35.28 -7.67
CA TYR A 498 -25.29 34.83 -8.34
C TYR A 498 -24.16 35.86 -8.21
N GLY A 499 -24.46 37.16 -8.33
CA GLY A 499 -23.51 38.24 -8.06
C GLY A 499 -22.99 38.22 -6.61
N ALA A 500 -23.87 37.99 -5.63
CA ALA A 500 -23.51 37.80 -4.24
C ALA A 500 -22.62 36.56 -4.02
N LEU A 501 -22.81 35.51 -4.84
CA LEU A 501 -21.90 34.36 -4.80
C LEU A 501 -20.48 34.76 -5.21
N ILE A 502 -20.29 35.52 -6.28
CA ILE A 502 -18.96 35.96 -6.73
C ILE A 502 -18.28 36.87 -5.69
N LEU A 503 -19.05 37.76 -5.04
CA LEU A 503 -18.54 38.62 -3.98
C LEU A 503 -18.00 37.84 -2.78
N LEU A 504 -18.72 36.78 -2.38
CA LEU A 504 -18.30 35.90 -1.28
C LEU A 504 -17.01 35.12 -1.62
N ASP A 505 -16.82 34.69 -2.88
CA ASP A 505 -15.56 34.05 -3.30
C ASP A 505 -14.39 35.05 -3.26
N TRP A 506 -14.66 36.32 -3.59
CA TRP A 506 -13.69 37.43 -3.48
C TRP A 506 -13.31 37.72 -2.02
N GLN A 507 -14.28 37.73 -1.11
CA GLN A 507 -14.05 37.91 0.32
C GLN A 507 -13.19 36.79 0.90
N GLN A 508 -13.48 35.54 0.51
CA GLN A 508 -12.71 34.38 0.94
C GLN A 508 -11.25 34.44 0.47
N LEU A 509 -11.01 34.88 -0.78
CA LEU A 509 -9.67 35.08 -1.32
C LEU A 509 -8.86 36.12 -0.52
N ARG A 510 -9.51 37.22 -0.09
CA ARG A 510 -8.86 38.23 0.76
C ARG A 510 -8.45 37.67 2.13
N CYS A 511 -9.30 36.85 2.75
CA CYS A 511 -8.95 36.21 4.02
C CYS A 511 -7.68 35.36 3.91
N TRP A 512 -7.51 34.62 2.81
CA TRP A 512 -6.28 33.84 2.59
C TRP A 512 -5.07 34.71 2.29
N GLN A 513 -5.23 35.86 1.63
CA GLN A 513 -4.12 36.80 1.41
C GLN A 513 -3.57 37.32 2.75
N ASN A 514 -4.47 37.58 3.70
CA ASN A 514 -4.08 37.96 5.06
C ASN A 514 -3.36 36.82 5.80
N LEU A 515 -3.79 35.57 5.60
CA LEU A 515 -3.14 34.38 6.16
C LEU A 515 -1.73 34.14 5.58
N LEU A 516 -1.57 34.30 4.26
CA LEU A 516 -0.29 34.17 3.58
C LEU A 516 0.70 35.24 4.04
N THR A 517 0.25 36.49 4.11
CA THR A 517 1.09 37.60 4.61
C THR A 517 1.51 37.37 6.06
N ALA A 518 0.60 36.91 6.93
CA ALA A 518 0.95 36.54 8.30
C ALA A 518 2.02 35.42 8.39
N ARG A 519 1.93 34.38 7.54
CA ARG A 519 2.94 33.31 7.50
C ARG A 519 4.30 33.78 7.00
N LEU A 520 4.33 34.62 5.97
CA LEU A 520 5.59 35.16 5.44
C LEU A 520 6.30 36.02 6.48
N VAL A 521 5.56 36.85 7.22
CA VAL A 521 6.10 37.63 8.34
C VAL A 521 6.65 36.73 9.45
N GLN A 522 6.00 35.60 9.72
CA GLN A 522 6.45 34.63 10.71
C GLN A 522 7.70 33.85 10.26
N GLU A 523 7.81 33.51 8.98
CA GLU A 523 9.01 32.86 8.40
C GLU A 523 10.21 33.83 8.33
N GLU A 524 9.98 35.11 8.05
CA GLU A 524 11.02 36.16 8.09
C GLU A 524 11.48 36.45 9.52
N GLY A 525 10.57 36.42 10.50
CA GLY A 525 10.89 36.63 11.92
C GLY A 525 11.55 35.45 12.64
N ASN A 526 11.51 34.24 12.07
CA ASN A 526 12.20 33.05 12.61
C ASN A 526 13.59 32.83 11.99
N ASN A 527 13.91 33.52 10.89
CA ASN A 527 15.18 33.44 10.17
C ASN A 527 16.11 34.64 10.40
N GLY A 528 15.70 35.62 11.21
CA GLY A 528 16.51 36.74 11.70
C GLY A 528 16.68 36.66 13.20
#